data_AF-A0A9D3VW47-F1
#
_entry.id   AF-A0A9D3VW47-F1
#
_cell.length_a   1.000
_cell.length_b   1.000
_cell.length_c   1.000
_cell.angle_alpha   90.00
_cell.angle_beta   90.00
_cell.angle_gamma   90.00
#
_symmetry.space_group_name_H-M   'P 1'
#
loop_
_entity.id
_entity.type
_entity.pdbx_description
1 polymer ?
#
loop_
_entity_poly.entity_id
_entity_poly.type
_entity_poly.pdbx_seq_one_letter_code
_entity_poly.pdbx_strand_id
1 'polypeptide(L)' 'MEVEGSSTKMIATQAEMVENKVPIPYRDQCAHLLIPLNNCRQAEFYLPWKCEIERHS' A
#
# COMPACT_ATOMS: atom_id res chain seq x y z
N MET A 1 1.98 -10.13 10.04
CA MET A 1 2.06 -11.60 9.92
C MET A 1 3.40 -11.93 9.33
N GLU A 2 4.30 -12.52 10.10
CA GLU A 2 5.58 -12.99 9.58
C GLU A 2 5.34 -14.36 8.95
N VAL A 3 5.65 -14.50 7.66
CA VAL A 3 5.55 -15.78 6.96
C VAL A 3 6.90 -16.48 7.14
N GLU A 4 6.90 -17.68 7.73
CA GLU A 4 8.14 -18.43 7.95
C GLU A 4 8.89 -18.64 6.62
N GLY A 5 10.13 -18.15 6.56
CA GLY A 5 10.99 -18.21 5.37
C GLY A 5 11.07 -16.92 4.55
N SER A 6 10.32 -15.87 4.89
CA SER A 6 10.45 -14.57 4.22
C SER A 6 11.36 -13.62 4.98
N SER A 7 12.34 -13.04 4.28
CA SER A 7 13.32 -12.10 4.87
C SER A 7 12.71 -10.73 5.21
N THR A 8 11.50 -10.43 4.71
CA THR A 8 10.88 -9.10 4.81
C THR A 8 9.64 -9.15 5.69
N LYS A 9 9.59 -8.25 6.67
CA LYS A 9 8.45 -8.15 7.59
C LYS A 9 7.23 -7.57 6.87
N MET A 10 6.09 -8.25 6.94
CA MET A 10 4.81 -7.67 6.52
C MET A 10 4.39 -6.58 7.51
N ILE A 11 4.36 -5.32 7.06
CA ILE A 11 3.99 -4.15 7.88
C ILE A 11 2.48 -3.97 7.90
N ALA A 12 1.83 -4.00 6.72
CA ALA A 12 0.36 -3.90 6.62
C ALA A 12 -0.31 -5.19 7.09
N THR A 13 -1.37 -5.06 7.87
CA THR A 13 -2.22 -6.17 8.30
C THR A 13 -3.18 -6.59 7.18
N GLN A 14 -3.69 -7.82 7.28
CA GLN A 14 -4.66 -8.30 6.30
C GLN A 14 -5.99 -7.54 6.36
N ALA A 15 -6.39 -7.10 7.56
CA ALA A 15 -7.59 -6.28 7.75
C ALA A 15 -7.47 -4.92 7.03
N GLU A 16 -6.33 -4.23 7.19
CA GLU A 16 -6.08 -2.94 6.52
C GLU A 16 -6.10 -3.06 4.99
N MET A 17 -5.54 -4.14 4.43
CA MET A 17 -5.56 -4.39 2.98
C MET A 17 -6.99 -4.65 2.46
N VAL A 18 -7.85 -5.27 3.27
CA VAL A 18 -9.26 -5.48 2.92
C VAL A 18 -10.04 -4.18 3.00
N GLU A 19 -9.85 -3.39 4.05
CA GLU A 19 -10.49 -2.09 4.25
C GLU A 19 -10.16 -1.11 3.12
N ASN A 20 -8.89 -1.06 2.72
CA ASN A 20 -8.42 -0.20 1.62
C ASN A 20 -8.64 -0.85 0.23
N LYS A 21 -9.38 -1.96 0.14
CA LYS A 21 -9.75 -2.64 -1.11
C LYS A 21 -8.54 -2.94 -2.03
N VAL A 22 -7.41 -3.31 -1.44
CA VAL A 22 -6.19 -3.66 -2.20
C VAL A 22 -6.45 -4.94 -3.01
N PRO A 23 -6.25 -4.94 -4.35
CA PRO A 23 -6.42 -6.14 -5.15
C PRO A 23 -5.43 -7.24 -4.76
N ILE A 24 -5.83 -8.51 -4.87
CA ILE A 24 -5.00 -9.69 -4.54
C ILE A 24 -3.56 -9.61 -5.08
N PRO A 25 -3.29 -9.25 -6.35
CA PRO A 25 -1.92 -9.19 -6.87
C PRO A 25 -1.03 -8.16 -6.20
N TYR A 26 -1.60 -7.17 -5.51
CA TYR A 26 -0.87 -6.10 -4.82
C TYR A 26 -0.87 -6.25 -3.29
N ARG A 27 -1.27 -7.42 -2.76
CA ARG A 27 -1.22 -7.74 -1.33
C ARG A 27 0.12 -8.37 -0.96
N ASP A 28 1.19 -7.71 -1.36
CA ASP A 28 2.57 -8.11 -1.11
C ASP A 28 3.14 -7.41 0.13
N GLN A 29 4.43 -7.60 0.38
CA GLN A 29 5.14 -6.96 1.49
C GLN A 29 5.17 -5.44 1.39
N CYS A 30 5.00 -4.90 0.19
CA CYS A 30 5.01 -3.47 -0.10
C CYS A 30 3.62 -2.81 -0.02
N ALA A 31 2.56 -3.56 0.31
CA ALA A 31 1.19 -3.02 0.39
C ALA A 31 1.04 -1.81 1.34
N HIS A 32 1.90 -1.72 2.36
CA HIS A 32 1.96 -0.57 3.28
C HIS A 32 2.34 0.75 2.60
N LEU A 33 3.03 0.73 1.45
CA LEU A 33 3.35 1.90 0.63
C LEU A 33 2.21 2.23 -0.33
N LEU A 34 1.53 1.20 -0.85
CA LEU A 34 0.45 1.37 -1.82
C LEU A 34 -0.81 1.99 -1.20
N ILE A 35 -1.13 1.64 0.05
CA ILE A 35 -2.29 2.19 0.79
C ILE A 35 -2.23 3.73 0.87
N PRO A 36 -1.17 4.38 1.41
CA PRO A 36 -1.09 5.84 1.48
C PRO A 36 -1.08 6.49 0.11
N LEU A 37 -0.40 5.90 -0.89
CA LEU A 37 -0.41 6.42 -2.26
C LEU A 37 -1.83 6.44 -2.85
N ASN A 38 -2.59 5.34 -2.72
CA ASN A 38 -3.95 5.28 -3.25
C ASN A 38 -4.91 6.24 -2.53
N ASN A 39 -4.76 6.38 -1.21
CA ASN A 39 -5.54 7.34 -0.44
C ASN A 39 -5.24 8.78 -0.87
N CYS A 40 -3.96 9.14 -1.07
CA CYS A 40 -3.58 10.45 -1.58
C CYS A 40 -4.14 10.70 -3.00
N ARG A 41 -4.06 9.71 -3.90
CA ARG A 41 -4.59 9.82 -5.27
C ARG A 41 -6.11 10.03 -5.29
N GLN A 42 -6.86 9.36 -4.43
CA GLN A 42 -8.30 9.56 -4.30
C GLN A 42 -8.63 10.94 -3.73
N ALA A 43 -7.94 11.38 -2.68
CA ALA A 43 -8.17 12.67 -2.04
C ALA A 43 -7.85 13.86 -2.96
N GLU A 44 -6.77 13.74 -3.75
CA GLU A 44 -6.29 14.79 -4.66
C GLU A 44 -6.84 14.61 -6.09
N PHE A 45 -7.86 13.79 -6.30
CA PHE A 45 -8.47 13.54 -7.62
C PHE A 45 -7.45 13.18 -8.73
N TYR A 46 -6.42 12.42 -8.37
CA TYR A 46 -5.39 11.91 -9.29
C TYR A 46 -4.58 12.99 -10.01
N LEU A 47 -4.40 14.16 -9.40
CA LEU A 47 -3.56 15.22 -9.95
C LEU A 47 -2.11 14.74 -10.17
N PRO A 48 -1.52 14.92 -11.38
CA PRO A 48 -0.21 14.35 -11.72
C PRO A 48 0.98 14.82 -10.85
N TRP A 49 0.87 16.00 -10.27
CA TRP A 49 1.94 16.64 -9.47
C TRP A 49 1.74 16.48 -7.95
N LYS A 50 0.68 15.78 -7.52
CA LYS A 50 0.44 15.44 -6.11
C LYS A 50 0.90 14.00 -5.84
N CYS A 51 1.15 13.70 -4.56
CA CYS A 51 1.53 12.36 -4.09
C CYS A 51 2.89 11.84 -4.66
N GLU A 52 3.83 12.74 -4.97
CA GLU A 52 5.15 12.40 -5.51
C GLU A 52 6.00 11.63 -4.47
N ILE A 53 5.86 12.01 -3.19
CA ILE A 53 6.64 11.44 -2.09
C ILE A 53 6.25 9.99 -1.90
N GLU A 54 4.95 9.71 -1.76
CA GLU A 54 4.39 8.37 -1.58
C GLU A 54 4.60 7.46 -2.79
N ARG A 55 4.83 8.03 -3.98
CA ARG A 55 5.16 7.26 -5.19
C ARG A 55 6.62 6.81 -5.24
N HIS A 56 7.52 7.50 -4.54
CA HIS A 56 8.96 7.24 -4.58
C HIS A 56 9.56 6.84 -3.21
N SER A 57 8.72 6.50 -2.25
CA SER A 57 9.06 6.02 -0.90
C SER A 57 9.23 4.51 -0.81
#